data_AF-A0A4Y7IBR3-F1
#
_entry.id   AF-A0A4Y7IBR3-F1
#
_cell.length_a   1.000
_cell.length_b   1.000
_cell.length_c   1.000
_cell.angle_alpha   90.00
_cell.angle_beta   90.00
_cell.angle_gamma   90.00
#
_symmetry.space_group_name_H-M   'P 1'
#
loop_
_entity.id
_entity.type
_entity.pdbx_description
1 polymer ?
#
loop_
_entity_poly.entity_id
_entity_poly.type
_entity_poly.pdbx_seq_one_letter_code
_entity_poly.pdbx_strand_id
1 'polypeptide(L)'
;MDLKDKRELEVYLRKSAPVPLRGLLRLDACCVEDVDWDNLLEHRSGDITLKRWRRMVNHIGTHGLQSFAEQVEVLAERYYPELLEVREALDSRPVVD
;
A
#
# COMPACT_ATOMS: atom_id res chain seq x y z
N MET A 1 -19.86 -7.69 12.15
CA MET A 1 -18.78 -8.26 11.32
C MET A 1 -18.28 -9.48 12.06
N ASP A 2 -18.36 -10.67 11.46
CA ASP A 2 -18.02 -11.92 12.13
C ASP A 2 -16.50 -12.06 12.32
N LEU A 3 -16.07 -12.82 13.34
CA LEU A 3 -14.66 -13.05 13.62
C LEU A 3 -13.96 -13.84 12.48
N LYS A 4 -14.71 -14.70 11.77
CA LYS A 4 -14.23 -15.37 10.54
C LYS A 4 -13.99 -14.38 9.40
N ASP A 5 -14.94 -13.49 9.16
CA ASP A 5 -14.80 -12.47 8.11
C ASP A 5 -13.56 -11.61 8.37
N LYS A 6 -13.31 -11.26 9.63
CA LYS A 6 -12.11 -10.48 9.99
C LYS A 6 -10.81 -11.24 9.67
N ARG A 7 -10.72 -12.54 9.99
CA ARG A 7 -9.54 -13.36 9.68
C ARG A 7 -9.35 -13.57 8.18
N GLU A 8 -10.42 -13.85 7.45
CA GLU A 8 -10.33 -14.02 5.99
C GLU A 8 -9.96 -12.72 5.29
N LEU A 9 -10.51 -11.59 5.75
CA LEU A 9 -10.13 -10.27 5.27
C LEU A 9 -8.67 -9.95 5.62
N GLU A 10 -8.18 -10.28 6.81
CA GLU A 10 -6.77 -10.12 7.18
C GLU A 10 -5.84 -10.98 6.32
N VAL A 11 -6.19 -12.25 6.05
CA VAL A 11 -5.42 -13.14 5.16
C VAL A 11 -5.43 -12.61 3.72
N TYR A 12 -6.58 -12.16 3.23
CA TYR A 12 -6.70 -11.57 1.89
C TYR A 12 -5.92 -10.27 1.80
N LEU A 13 -6.00 -9.40 2.83
CA LEU A 13 -5.22 -8.18 2.95
C LEU A 13 -3.73 -8.52 2.93
N ARG A 14 -3.22 -9.41 3.78
CA ARG A 14 -1.80 -9.76 3.79
C ARG A 14 -1.27 -10.24 2.43
N LYS A 15 -2.06 -11.00 1.66
CA LYS A 15 -1.67 -11.51 0.33
C LYS A 15 -1.72 -10.48 -0.81
N SER A 16 -2.54 -9.43 -0.71
CA SER A 16 -2.81 -8.51 -1.84
C SER A 16 -2.68 -7.02 -1.51
N ALA A 17 -2.50 -6.67 -0.23
CA ALA A 17 -2.15 -5.34 0.26
C ALA A 17 -0.73 -4.86 -0.10
N PRO A 18 0.32 -5.71 -0.26
CA PRO A 18 1.64 -5.17 -0.58
C PRO A 18 1.73 -4.59 -2.00
N VAL A 19 0.74 -4.82 -2.87
CA VAL A 19 0.83 -4.44 -4.28
C VAL A 19 0.65 -2.92 -4.48
N PRO A 20 -0.45 -2.26 -4.05
CA PRO A 20 -0.54 -0.80 -4.15
C PRO A 20 0.53 -0.08 -3.33
N LEU A 21 0.80 -0.57 -2.11
CA LEU A 21 1.72 0.07 -1.18
C LEU A 21 3.16 0.13 -1.71
N ARG A 22 3.63 -0.91 -2.42
CA ARG A 22 4.95 -0.92 -3.09
C ARG A 22 5.09 0.15 -4.17
N GLY A 23 4.00 0.42 -4.91
CA GLY A 23 3.98 1.49 -5.91
C GLY A 23 4.03 2.86 -5.24
N LEU A 24 3.17 3.07 -4.24
CA LEU A 24 3.08 4.35 -3.52
C LEU A 24 4.38 4.73 -2.81
N LEU A 25 5.12 3.77 -2.24
CA LEU A 25 6.40 4.05 -1.57
C LEU A 25 7.54 4.49 -2.50
N ARG A 26 7.35 4.38 -3.81
CA ARG A 26 8.30 4.83 -4.83
C ARG A 26 7.85 6.13 -5.52
N LEU A 27 6.65 6.60 -5.20
CA LEU A 27 6.06 7.80 -5.76
C LEU A 27 6.16 8.94 -4.74
N ASP A 28 6.48 10.12 -5.23
CA ASP A 28 6.39 11.37 -4.45
C ASP A 28 4.99 11.97 -4.60
N ALA A 29 3.98 11.21 -4.19
CA ALA A 29 2.59 11.65 -4.24
C ALA A 29 2.18 12.27 -2.90
N CYS A 30 1.64 13.49 -2.93
CA CYS A 30 1.23 14.21 -1.73
C CYS A 30 -0.17 13.81 -1.26
N CYS A 31 -1.04 13.35 -2.16
CA CYS A 31 -2.41 12.94 -1.85
C CYS A 31 -2.91 11.82 -2.78
N VAL A 32 -4.11 11.28 -2.50
CA VAL A 32 -4.72 10.20 -3.30
C VAL A 32 -4.99 10.63 -4.73
N GLU A 33 -5.30 11.91 -4.93
CA GLU A 33 -5.65 12.51 -6.21
C GLU A 33 -4.42 12.70 -7.13
N ASP A 34 -3.23 12.86 -6.54
CA ASP A 34 -1.96 13.00 -7.26
C ASP A 34 -1.39 11.66 -7.75
N VAL A 35 -1.96 10.55 -7.28
CA VAL A 35 -1.54 9.21 -7.70
C VAL A 35 -2.19 8.87 -9.03
N ASP A 36 -1.37 8.64 -10.05
CA ASP A 36 -1.80 7.99 -11.29
C ASP A 36 -2.06 6.50 -11.02
N TRP A 37 -3.28 6.17 -10.58
CA TRP A 37 -3.66 4.81 -10.20
C TRP A 37 -3.61 3.82 -11.37
N ASP A 38 -3.86 4.28 -12.60
CA ASP A 38 -3.84 3.43 -13.79
C ASP A 38 -2.43 3.03 -14.19
N ASN A 39 -1.44 3.91 -13.94
CA ASN A 39 -0.03 3.62 -14.19
C ASN A 39 0.75 3.20 -12.93
N LEU A 40 0.09 3.11 -11.77
CA LEU A 40 0.72 2.68 -10.51
C LEU A 40 1.22 1.23 -10.58
N LEU A 41 0.56 0.37 -11.37
CA LEU A 41 0.87 -1.05 -11.51
C LEU A 41 0.67 -1.49 -12.97
N GLU A 42 1.75 -1.94 -13.63
CA GLU A 42 1.79 -2.26 -15.07
C GLU A 42 0.69 -3.22 -15.59
N HIS A 43 0.03 -3.96 -14.70
CA HIS A 43 -0.99 -4.96 -15.03
C HIS A 43 -2.24 -4.91 -14.15
N ARG A 44 -2.57 -3.76 -13.56
CA ARG A 44 -3.86 -3.55 -12.89
C ARG A 44 -4.48 -2.21 -13.26
N SER A 45 -5.78 -2.24 -13.53
CA SER A 45 -6.57 -1.01 -13.61
C SER A 45 -6.51 -0.20 -12.31
N GLY A 46 -6.46 1.12 -12.45
CA GLY A 46 -6.42 2.06 -11.36
C GLY A 46 -7.64 1.96 -10.45
N ASP A 47 -8.83 1.71 -10.99
CA ASP A 47 -10.04 1.52 -10.18
C ASP A 47 -9.91 0.34 -9.19
N ILE A 48 -9.33 -0.77 -9.65
CA ILE A 48 -9.10 -1.95 -8.81
C ILE A 48 -8.06 -1.62 -7.73
N THR A 49 -7.02 -0.88 -8.10
CA THR A 49 -5.92 -0.49 -7.21
C THR A 49 -6.37 0.51 -6.16
N LEU A 50 -7.13 1.54 -6.54
CA LEU A 50 -7.71 2.55 -5.66
C LEU A 50 -8.75 1.93 -4.71
N LYS A 51 -9.62 1.04 -5.20
CA LYS A 51 -10.56 0.31 -4.35
C LYS A 51 -9.82 -0.54 -3.31
N ARG A 52 -8.67 -1.10 -3.68
CA ARG A 52 -7.83 -1.87 -2.77
C ARG A 52 -7.18 -0.97 -1.71
N TRP A 53 -6.62 0.16 -2.12
CA TRP A 53 -6.08 1.18 -1.23
C TRP A 53 -7.11 1.64 -0.21
N ARG A 54 -8.31 2.06 -0.63
CA ARG A 54 -9.41 2.48 0.25
C ARG A 54 -9.79 1.41 1.28
N ARG A 55 -9.77 0.13 0.89
CA ARG A 55 -10.00 -0.98 1.84
C ARG A 55 -8.88 -1.11 2.87
N MET A 56 -7.63 -0.85 2.49
CA MET A 56 -6.50 -0.86 3.43
C MET A 56 -6.59 0.29 4.43
N VAL A 57 -6.87 1.50 3.93
CA VAL A 57 -7.09 2.70 4.76
C VAL A 57 -8.24 2.51 5.74
N ASN A 58 -9.36 1.93 5.30
CA ASN A 58 -10.46 1.61 6.22
C ASN A 58 -10.08 0.56 7.28
N HIS A 59 -9.13 -0.33 6.98
CA HIS A 59 -8.74 -1.42 7.89
C HIS A 59 -7.77 -0.97 8.98
N ILE A 60 -7.04 0.14 8.78
CA ILE A 60 -6.20 0.74 9.83
C ILE A 60 -7.00 1.61 10.81
N GLY A 61 -8.32 1.72 10.64
CA GLY A 61 -9.22 2.35 11.60
C GLY A 61 -9.03 3.86 11.68
N THR A 62 -8.81 4.40 12.87
CA THR A 62 -8.62 5.84 13.11
C THR A 62 -7.43 6.44 12.35
N HIS A 63 -6.41 5.63 12.08
CA HIS A 63 -5.29 6.03 11.24
C HIS A 63 -5.69 6.35 9.79
N GLY A 64 -6.83 5.83 9.32
CA GLY A 64 -7.38 6.17 8.02
C GLY A 64 -7.92 7.60 7.90
N LEU A 65 -7.97 8.35 9.01
CA LEU A 65 -8.31 9.78 9.05
C LEU A 65 -7.07 10.69 9.03
N GLN A 66 -5.86 10.13 9.12
CA GLN A 66 -4.61 10.88 9.05
C GLN A 66 -4.30 11.30 7.61
N SER A 67 -3.23 12.08 7.42
CA SER A 67 -2.77 12.47 6.09
C SER A 67 -2.40 11.26 5.22
N PHE A 68 -2.35 11.46 3.90
CA PHE A 68 -1.98 10.40 2.97
C PHE A 68 -0.61 9.78 3.30
N ALA A 69 0.38 10.61 3.61
CA ALA A 69 1.71 10.15 4.02
C ALA A 69 1.66 9.29 5.28
N GLU A 70 0.96 9.75 6.33
CA GLU A 70 0.78 8.97 7.57
C GLU A 70 0.05 7.64 7.32
N GLN A 71 -0.96 7.63 6.45
CA GLN A 71 -1.66 6.40 6.07
C GLN A 71 -0.70 5.42 5.36
N VAL A 72 0.15 5.91 4.45
CA VAL A 72 1.17 5.10 3.77
C VAL A 72 2.17 4.54 4.78
N GLU A 73 2.64 5.33 5.74
CA GLU A 73 3.58 4.91 6.78
C GLU A 73 2.97 3.83 7.70
N VAL A 74 1.76 4.04 8.23
CA VAL A 74 1.07 3.04 9.07
C VAL A 74 0.84 1.74 8.31
N LEU A 75 0.47 1.84 7.03
CA LEU A 75 0.31 0.66 6.17
C LEU A 75 1.65 -0.01 5.87
N ALA A 76 2.74 0.76 5.72
CA ALA A 76 4.09 0.23 5.64
C ALA A 76 4.39 -0.54 6.93
N GLU A 77 4.43 0.08 8.10
CA GLU A 77 4.75 -0.64 9.35
C GLU A 77 3.96 -1.94 9.55
N ARG A 78 2.68 -1.94 9.17
CA ARG A 78 1.79 -3.10 9.32
C ARG A 78 1.97 -4.22 8.29
N TYR A 79 2.30 -3.89 7.04
CA TYR A 79 2.40 -4.86 5.93
C TYR A 79 3.84 -5.04 5.42
N TYR A 80 4.80 -4.29 5.95
CA TYR A 80 6.20 -4.19 5.51
C TYR A 80 7.27 -4.91 6.37
N PRO A 81 6.99 -5.75 7.40
CA PRO A 81 8.09 -6.49 8.05
C PRO A 81 8.75 -7.52 7.10
N GLU A 82 8.10 -7.90 6.00
CA GLU A 82 8.64 -8.78 4.94
C GLU A 82 9.11 -8.00 3.68
N LEU A 83 9.08 -6.68 3.73
CA LEU A 83 9.27 -5.80 2.57
C LEU A 83 10.45 -4.84 2.76
N LEU A 84 10.96 -4.73 3.99
CA LEU A 84 12.20 -4.04 4.34
C LEU A 84 13.39 -4.53 3.48
N GLU A 85 13.47 -5.84 3.24
CA GLU A 85 14.49 -6.45 2.34
C GLU A 85 14.44 -5.86 0.91
N VAL A 86 13.26 -5.43 0.45
CA VAL A 86 13.11 -4.85 -0.89
C VAL A 86 13.45 -3.36 -0.89
N ARG A 87 13.23 -2.62 0.20
CA ARG A 87 13.71 -1.23 0.34
C ARG A 87 15.24 -1.20 0.42
N GLU A 88 15.85 -2.04 1.25
CA GLU A 88 17.31 -2.18 1.30
C GLU A 88 17.88 -2.58 -0.05
N ALA A 89 17.28 -3.54 -0.76
CA ALA A 89 17.71 -3.92 -2.10
C ALA A 89 17.50 -2.82 -3.16
N LEU A 90 16.56 -1.88 -2.96
CA LEU A 90 16.35 -0.74 -3.85
C LEU A 90 17.29 0.42 -3.55
N ASP A 91 17.50 0.74 -2.28
CA ASP A 91 18.50 1.73 -1.84
C ASP A 91 19.93 1.25 -2.13
N SER A 92 20.14 -0.07 -2.24
CA SER A 92 21.41 -0.69 -2.66
C SER A 92 21.60 -0.75 -4.18
N ARG A 93 20.62 -0.33 -5.00
CA ARG A 93 20.83 -0.32 -6.45
C ARG A 93 21.79 0.82 -6.80
N PRO A 94 22.91 0.54 -7.50
CA PRO A 94 23.76 1.61 -7.97
C PRO A 94 22.94 2.48 -8.92
N VAL A 95 23.01 3.79 -8.72
CA VAL A 95 22.55 4.77 -9.71
C VAL A 95 23.37 4.47 -10.97
N VAL A 96 22.73 3.87 -11.96
CA VAL A 96 23.34 3.67 -13.27
C VAL A 96 23.35 5.02 -13.96
N ASP A 97 24.55 5.57 -14.09
CA ASP A 97 24.88 6.82 -14.80
C ASP A 97 24.70 6.66 -16.32
#